data_AF-A0A1F4D775-F1
#
_entry.id   AF-A0A1F4D775-F1
#
_cell.length_a   1.000
_cell.length_b   1.000
_cell.length_c   1.000
_cell.angle_alpha   90.00
_cell.angle_beta   90.00
_cell.angle_gamma   90.00
#
_symmetry.space_group_name_H-M   'P 1'
#
loop_
_entity.id
_entity.type
_entity.pdbx_description
1 polymer ?
#
loop_
_entity_poly.entity_id
_entity_poly.type
_entity_poly.pdbx_seq_one_letter_code
_entity_poly.pdbx_strand_id
1 'polypeptide(L)'
;MNSVFTSWPNGKKIAVALTVMIEVWPDGKGPPNLVQRTQIKPGTVDHQAITWPHYGGKAGVWRIIRILDRCGVPGTFCTNARCAEVYPEAVAQIVRSGHDIAAHGYTQDQLLAYMTPEEEHALIRRSLDVLEKHTGTRPQGWLSPVLAWTGHTADFLTEEKVVWQGDANYIDLPRRVAIRHGTLVHIPHSDYTDEIALTH
;
A
#
# COMPACT_ATOMS: atom_id res chain seq x y z
N MET A 1 -24.16 -13.77 -1.99
CA MET A 1 -23.82 -14.74 -0.91
C MET A 1 -22.34 -14.59 -0.60
N ASN A 2 -21.98 -14.33 0.66
CA ASN A 2 -20.57 -14.28 1.07
C ASN A 2 -20.03 -15.72 1.11
N SER A 3 -19.06 -16.07 0.28
CA SER A 3 -18.44 -17.40 0.35
C SER A 3 -17.49 -17.45 1.55
N VAL A 4 -17.67 -18.45 2.42
CA VAL A 4 -16.77 -18.72 3.54
C VAL A 4 -15.49 -19.34 3.00
N PHE A 5 -14.33 -18.86 3.46
CA PHE A 5 -13.03 -19.47 3.18
C PHE A 5 -13.01 -20.92 3.69
N THR A 6 -12.67 -21.88 2.83
CA THR A 6 -12.76 -23.32 3.18
C THR A 6 -11.40 -24.00 3.37
N SER A 7 -10.37 -23.59 2.62
CA SER A 7 -9.05 -24.22 2.68
C SER A 7 -7.98 -23.42 1.94
N TRP A 8 -6.72 -23.56 2.36
CA TRP A 8 -5.57 -23.11 1.57
C TRP A 8 -5.15 -24.19 0.56
N PRO A 9 -4.50 -23.80 -0.56
CA PRO A 9 -3.93 -24.74 -1.51
C PRO A 9 -3.00 -25.76 -0.85
N ASN A 10 -2.84 -26.93 -1.47
CA ASN A 10 -1.87 -27.96 -1.07
C ASN A 10 -2.00 -28.41 0.41
N GLY A 11 -3.21 -28.35 0.98
CA GLY A 11 -3.48 -28.77 2.35
C GLY A 11 -2.81 -27.91 3.43
N LYS A 12 -2.29 -26.73 3.07
CA LYS A 12 -1.67 -25.80 4.01
C LYS A 12 -2.69 -25.31 5.04
N LYS A 13 -2.20 -24.96 6.23
CA LYS A 13 -3.04 -24.50 7.35
C LYS A 13 -3.00 -22.99 7.55
N ILE A 14 -1.92 -22.35 7.08
CA ILE A 14 -1.68 -20.91 7.21
C ILE A 14 -1.14 -20.42 5.86
N ALA A 15 -1.57 -19.23 5.47
CA ALA A 15 -0.90 -18.42 4.46
C ALA A 15 -0.24 -17.23 5.15
N VAL A 16 0.95 -16.85 4.70
CA VAL A 16 1.68 -15.69 5.18
C VAL A 16 1.83 -14.73 4.01
N ALA A 17 1.33 -13.51 4.16
CA ALA A 17 1.52 -12.44 3.21
C ALA A 17 2.57 -11.47 3.76
N LEU A 18 3.62 -11.21 2.99
CA LEU A 18 4.62 -10.19 3.31
C LEU A 18 4.31 -8.95 2.47
N THR A 19 3.78 -7.93 3.13
CA THR A 19 3.52 -6.62 2.53
C THR A 19 4.63 -5.64 2.89
N VAL A 20 5.07 -4.84 1.94
CA VAL A 20 6.11 -3.82 2.13
C VAL A 20 5.54 -2.47 1.71
N MET A 21 5.53 -1.49 2.61
CA MET A 21 5.09 -0.14 2.28
C MET A 21 6.23 0.64 1.59
N ILE A 22 5.95 1.24 0.44
CA ILE A 22 6.85 2.14 -0.28
C ILE A 22 6.17 3.50 -0.37
N GLU A 23 6.53 4.37 0.56
CA GLU A 23 5.79 5.61 0.83
C GLU A 23 6.61 6.87 0.52
N VAL A 24 5.92 7.88 0.01
CA VAL A 24 6.43 9.24 -0.19
C VAL A 24 5.38 10.26 0.17
N TRP A 25 5.87 11.39 0.67
CA TRP A 25 5.09 12.59 0.93
C TRP A 25 5.27 13.60 -0.20
N PRO A 26 4.36 14.58 -0.34
CA PRO A 26 4.56 15.71 -1.21
C PRO A 26 5.82 16.49 -0.84
N ASP A 27 6.33 17.29 -1.78
CA ASP A 27 7.56 18.04 -1.58
C ASP A 27 7.44 18.97 -0.35
N GLY A 28 8.48 18.94 0.49
CA GLY A 28 8.53 19.72 1.73
C GLY A 28 7.70 19.15 2.89
N LYS A 29 7.10 17.96 2.73
CA LYS A 29 6.40 17.23 3.79
C LYS A 29 7.11 15.92 4.13
N GLY A 30 6.80 15.40 5.31
CA GLY A 30 7.24 14.10 5.80
C GLY A 30 6.19 13.49 6.73
N PRO A 31 6.39 12.27 7.22
CA PRO A 31 5.47 11.63 8.14
C PRO A 31 5.30 12.47 9.42
N PRO A 32 4.07 12.56 9.94
CA PRO A 32 3.78 13.25 11.20
C PRO A 32 4.31 12.47 12.42
N ASN A 33 4.47 11.16 12.28
CA ASN A 33 5.01 10.23 13.25
C ASN A 33 6.54 10.27 13.20
N LEU A 34 7.14 10.65 14.33
CA LEU A 34 8.57 10.86 14.46
C LEU A 34 9.22 9.60 15.06
N VAL A 35 10.31 9.15 14.46
CA VAL A 35 11.31 8.31 15.17
C VAL A 35 11.86 9.07 16.39
N GLN A 36 11.81 10.40 16.33
CA GLN A 36 12.22 11.30 17.41
C GLN A 36 11.12 11.37 18.48
N ARG A 37 11.48 11.11 19.74
CA ARG A 37 10.55 11.19 20.87
C ARG A 37 10.21 12.62 21.31
N THR A 38 10.84 13.63 20.72
CA THR A 38 10.60 15.04 21.04
C THR A 38 9.99 15.73 19.84
N GLN A 39 8.80 16.31 20.02
CA GLN A 39 8.14 17.04 18.96
C GLN A 39 8.85 18.36 18.65
N ILE A 40 8.98 18.67 17.37
CA ILE A 40 9.43 19.97 16.92
C ILE A 40 8.29 20.98 17.11
N LYS A 41 8.63 22.23 17.46
CA LYS A 41 7.67 23.32 17.64
C LYS A 41 6.79 23.49 16.38
N PRO A 42 5.46 23.59 16.51
CA PRO A 42 4.56 23.88 15.38
C PRO A 42 5.02 25.11 14.57
N GLY A 43 4.94 25.00 13.25
CA GLY A 43 5.40 26.04 12.32
C GLY A 43 6.90 26.01 11.99
N THR A 44 7.67 25.07 12.57
CA THR A 44 9.07 24.85 12.22
C THR A 44 9.18 23.85 11.07
N VAL A 45 10.11 24.08 10.15
CA VAL A 45 10.42 23.10 9.10
C VAL A 45 11.17 21.92 9.71
N ASP A 46 10.58 20.73 9.64
CA ASP A 46 11.20 19.49 10.09
C ASP A 46 11.99 18.83 8.96
N HIS A 47 13.26 19.23 8.82
CA HIS A 47 14.15 18.65 7.81
C HIS A 47 14.40 17.14 8.00
N GLN A 48 14.30 16.63 9.23
CA GLN A 48 14.50 15.20 9.47
C GLN A 48 13.28 14.40 9.00
N ALA A 49 12.07 14.82 9.35
CA ALA A 49 10.84 14.21 8.85
C ALA A 49 10.78 14.24 7.32
N ILE A 50 11.21 15.34 6.69
CA ILE A 50 11.25 15.45 5.22
C ILE A 50 12.25 14.46 4.62
N THR A 51 13.45 14.31 5.20
CA THR A 51 14.55 13.58 4.56
C THR A 51 14.59 12.08 4.86
N TRP A 52 14.14 11.64 6.03
CA TRP A 52 14.28 10.24 6.43
C TRP A 52 13.52 9.22 5.56
N PRO A 53 12.31 9.50 5.01
CA PRO A 53 11.58 8.52 4.21
C PRO A 53 12.30 8.22 2.90
N HIS A 54 13.12 9.16 2.41
CA HIS A 54 13.93 8.95 1.22
C HIS A 54 14.93 7.79 1.37
N TYR A 55 15.33 7.42 2.60
CA TYR A 55 16.17 6.25 2.80
C TYR A 55 15.45 4.96 2.35
N GLY A 56 14.14 4.86 2.58
CA GLY A 56 13.31 3.74 2.13
C GLY A 56 13.41 3.51 0.63
N GLY A 57 13.11 4.54 -0.17
CA GLY A 57 13.18 4.48 -1.63
C GLY A 57 14.60 4.40 -2.21
N LYS A 58 15.61 4.99 -1.55
CA LYS A 58 17.00 5.01 -2.06
C LYS A 58 17.83 3.79 -1.68
N ALA A 59 17.57 3.17 -0.52
CA ALA A 59 18.43 2.12 0.02
C ALA A 59 17.67 0.98 0.71
N GLY A 60 16.57 1.29 1.42
CA GLY A 60 15.76 0.33 2.16
C GLY A 60 15.18 -0.75 1.25
N VAL A 61 14.47 -0.33 0.20
CA VAL A 61 13.82 -1.19 -0.79
C VAL A 61 14.77 -2.23 -1.38
N TRP A 62 15.98 -1.83 -1.79
CA TRP A 62 16.98 -2.74 -2.34
C TRP A 62 17.42 -3.82 -1.36
N ARG A 63 17.47 -3.49 -0.06
CA ARG A 63 17.82 -4.46 0.98
C ARG A 63 16.67 -5.44 1.23
N ILE A 64 15.43 -4.96 1.23
CA ILE A 64 14.25 -5.82 1.36
C ILE A 64 14.15 -6.79 0.19
N ILE A 65 14.29 -6.31 -1.05
CA ILE A 65 14.31 -7.16 -2.26
C ILE A 65 15.37 -8.27 -2.12
N ARG A 66 16.61 -7.92 -1.77
CA ARG A 66 17.68 -8.93 -1.57
C ARG A 66 17.36 -9.95 -0.49
N ILE A 67 16.65 -9.56 0.57
CA ILE A 67 16.24 -10.48 1.63
C ILE A 67 15.15 -11.43 1.12
N LEU A 68 14.13 -10.91 0.44
CA LEU A 68 13.06 -11.71 -0.16
C LEU A 68 13.61 -12.70 -1.18
N ASP A 69 14.49 -12.24 -2.08
CA ASP A 69 15.17 -13.07 -3.08
C ASP A 69 15.99 -14.19 -2.43
N ARG A 70 16.80 -13.86 -1.41
CA ARG A 70 17.61 -14.85 -0.67
C ARG A 70 16.74 -15.89 0.04
N CYS A 71 15.58 -15.49 0.54
CA CYS A 71 14.65 -16.38 1.21
C CYS A 71 13.77 -17.17 0.23
N GLY A 72 13.74 -16.78 -1.05
CA GLY A 72 12.84 -17.37 -2.05
C GLY A 72 11.36 -17.12 -1.75
N VAL A 73 11.03 -15.98 -1.12
CA VAL A 73 9.66 -15.65 -0.71
C VAL A 73 9.15 -14.47 -1.52
N PRO A 74 7.95 -14.55 -2.13
CA PRO A 74 7.35 -13.41 -2.81
C PRO A 74 6.87 -12.37 -1.79
N GLY A 75 6.96 -11.09 -2.18
CA GLY A 75 6.37 -9.97 -1.44
C GLY A 75 5.40 -9.17 -2.30
N THR A 76 4.49 -8.46 -1.66
CA THR A 76 3.63 -7.44 -2.28
C THR A 76 4.05 -6.07 -1.79
N PHE A 77 4.46 -5.20 -2.71
CA PHE A 77 4.88 -3.84 -2.40
C PHE A 77 3.70 -2.88 -2.58
N CYS A 78 3.12 -2.46 -1.47
CA CYS A 78 2.08 -1.42 -1.43
C CYS A 78 2.75 -0.07 -1.67
N THR A 79 2.59 0.47 -2.87
CA THR A 79 3.44 1.55 -3.38
C THR A 79 2.60 2.79 -3.64
N ASN A 80 2.94 3.93 -3.00
CA ASN A 80 2.39 5.21 -3.43
C ASN A 80 2.78 5.46 -4.90
N ALA A 81 1.85 5.87 -5.76
CA ALA A 81 2.15 6.04 -7.19
C ALA A 81 3.30 7.02 -7.47
N ARG A 82 3.45 8.09 -6.68
CA ARG A 82 4.58 9.03 -6.82
C ARG A 82 5.94 8.37 -6.62
N CYS A 83 6.04 7.24 -5.92
CA CYS A 83 7.29 6.49 -5.81
C CYS A 83 7.81 6.00 -7.17
N ALA A 84 6.92 5.72 -8.13
CA ALA A 84 7.33 5.33 -9.48
C ALA A 84 7.94 6.49 -10.27
N GLU A 85 7.60 7.72 -9.90
CA GLU A 85 8.15 8.95 -10.51
C GLU A 85 9.45 9.37 -9.83
N VAL A 86 9.54 9.21 -8.50
CA VAL A 86 10.68 9.65 -7.67
C VAL A 86 11.80 8.60 -7.61
N TYR A 87 11.43 7.31 -7.59
CA TYR A 87 12.35 6.18 -7.51
C TYR A 87 12.07 5.14 -8.62
N PRO A 88 12.05 5.55 -9.91
CA PRO A 88 11.65 4.66 -11.01
C PRO A 88 12.46 3.37 -11.07
N GLU A 89 13.77 3.43 -10.82
CA GLU A 89 14.64 2.25 -10.79
C GLU A 89 14.31 1.27 -9.67
N ALA A 90 13.92 1.79 -8.50
CA ALA A 90 13.54 0.94 -7.38
C ALA A 90 12.22 0.22 -7.67
N VAL A 91 11.22 0.95 -8.19
CA VAL A 91 9.93 0.37 -8.57
C VAL A 91 10.08 -0.64 -9.71
N ALA A 92 10.89 -0.33 -10.73
CA ALA A 92 11.21 -1.27 -11.79
C ALA A 92 11.93 -2.51 -11.26
N GLN A 93 12.82 -2.36 -10.26
CA GLN A 93 13.49 -3.50 -9.66
C GLN A 93 12.53 -4.43 -8.91
N ILE A 94 11.53 -3.89 -8.21
CA ILE A 94 10.49 -4.71 -7.54
C ILE A 94 9.86 -5.67 -8.56
N VAL A 95 9.44 -5.14 -9.71
CA VAL A 95 8.86 -5.94 -10.80
C VAL A 95 9.87 -6.93 -11.37
N ARG A 96 11.11 -6.50 -11.64
CA ARG A 96 12.17 -7.39 -12.18
C ARG A 96 12.50 -8.57 -11.26
N SER A 97 12.38 -8.37 -9.94
CA SER A 97 12.57 -9.42 -8.93
C SER A 97 11.33 -10.34 -8.78
N GLY A 98 10.26 -10.11 -9.54
CA GLY A 98 9.06 -10.96 -9.53
C GLY A 98 8.14 -10.73 -8.33
N HIS A 99 8.26 -9.57 -7.67
CA HIS A 99 7.36 -9.17 -6.60
C HIS A 99 6.11 -8.46 -7.16
N ASP A 100 5.01 -8.54 -6.42
CA ASP A 100 3.75 -7.90 -6.78
C ASP A 100 3.75 -6.42 -6.36
N ILE A 101 2.97 -5.59 -7.07
CA ILE A 101 2.74 -4.18 -6.72
C ILE A 101 1.25 -3.96 -6.50
N ALA A 102 0.91 -3.55 -5.28
CA ALA A 102 -0.40 -3.02 -4.94
C ALA A 102 -0.34 -1.50 -4.92
N ALA A 103 -1.42 -0.84 -5.35
CA ALA A 103 -1.53 0.60 -5.27
C ALA A 103 -1.80 1.04 -3.82
N HIS A 104 -1.16 2.14 -3.42
CA HIS A 104 -1.29 2.70 -2.07
C HIS A 104 -1.57 4.21 -2.15
N GLY A 105 -2.53 4.66 -2.96
CA GLY A 105 -2.71 6.10 -3.22
C GLY A 105 -1.56 6.75 -4.00
N TYR A 106 -1.58 8.08 -4.15
CA TYR A 106 -0.55 8.80 -4.92
C TYR A 106 0.58 9.34 -4.05
N THR A 107 0.27 9.93 -2.89
CA THR A 107 1.21 10.23 -1.78
C THR A 107 0.56 9.87 -0.45
N GLN A 108 1.38 9.68 0.58
CA GLN A 108 0.92 9.18 1.87
C GLN A 108 -0.03 10.11 2.64
N ASP A 109 -0.05 11.40 2.33
CA ASP A 109 -0.93 12.40 2.96
C ASP A 109 -2.21 12.71 2.17
N GLN A 110 -2.41 12.07 1.01
CA GLN A 110 -3.63 12.20 0.22
C GLN A 110 -4.66 11.15 0.65
N LEU A 111 -5.28 11.40 1.80
CA LEU A 111 -6.23 10.48 2.43
C LEU A 111 -7.60 10.55 1.76
N LEU A 112 -8.16 9.39 1.39
CA LEU A 112 -9.45 9.30 0.69
C LEU A 112 -10.58 9.89 1.54
N ALA A 113 -10.55 9.67 2.86
CA ALA A 113 -11.53 10.21 3.81
C ALA A 113 -11.64 11.74 3.85
N TYR A 114 -10.71 12.49 3.25
CA TYR A 114 -10.75 13.95 3.18
C TYR A 114 -11.26 14.47 1.83
N MET A 115 -11.60 13.57 0.91
CA MET A 115 -11.95 13.90 -0.46
C MET A 115 -13.45 13.81 -0.70
N THR A 116 -13.93 14.58 -1.67
CA THR A 116 -15.22 14.29 -2.30
C THR A 116 -15.17 12.96 -3.04
N PRO A 117 -16.31 12.28 -3.29
CA PRO A 117 -16.33 11.03 -4.03
C PRO A 117 -15.67 11.12 -5.42
N GLU A 118 -15.83 12.27 -6.10
CA GLU A 118 -15.22 12.52 -7.40
C GLU A 118 -13.68 12.62 -7.32
N GLU A 119 -13.17 13.33 -6.30
CA GLU A 119 -11.74 13.45 -6.03
C GLU A 119 -11.13 12.11 -5.63
N GLU A 120 -11.82 11.35 -4.78
CA GLU A 120 -11.41 10.01 -4.35
C GLU A 120 -11.25 9.09 -5.56
N HIS A 121 -12.28 9.00 -6.41
CA HIS A 121 -12.25 8.16 -7.60
C HIS A 121 -11.15 8.60 -8.57
N ALA A 122 -10.98 9.91 -8.78
CA ALA A 122 -9.92 10.44 -9.63
C ALA A 122 -8.52 10.12 -9.09
N LEU A 123 -8.33 10.17 -7.76
CA LEU A 123 -7.07 9.81 -7.12
C LEU A 123 -6.77 8.31 -7.27
N ILE A 124 -7.76 7.44 -7.05
CA ILE A 124 -7.62 5.99 -7.22
C ILE A 124 -7.18 5.68 -8.66
N ARG A 125 -7.93 6.17 -9.66
CA ARG A 125 -7.62 5.98 -11.08
C ARG A 125 -6.22 6.48 -11.41
N ARG A 126 -5.88 7.72 -11.02
CA ARG A 126 -4.55 8.30 -11.25
C ARG A 126 -3.45 7.45 -10.66
N SER A 127 -3.64 6.94 -9.45
CA SER A 127 -2.62 6.13 -8.77
C SER A 127 -2.36 4.83 -9.52
N LEU A 128 -3.43 4.16 -9.95
CA LEU A 128 -3.34 2.94 -10.75
C LEU A 128 -2.69 3.20 -12.12
N ASP A 129 -3.07 4.27 -12.81
CA ASP A 129 -2.55 4.63 -14.14
C ASP A 129 -1.04 4.97 -14.08
N VAL A 130 -0.61 5.70 -13.05
CA VAL A 130 0.81 6.05 -12.86
C VAL A 130 1.62 4.78 -12.61
N LEU A 131 1.15 3.87 -11.76
CA LEU A 131 1.84 2.61 -11.52
C LEU A 131 1.89 1.76 -12.78
N GLU A 132 0.75 1.55 -13.46
CA GLU A 132 0.67 0.80 -14.72
C GLU A 132 1.68 1.30 -15.76
N LYS A 133 1.78 2.62 -15.93
CA LYS A 133 2.73 3.25 -16.85
C LYS A 133 4.18 2.87 -16.56
N HIS A 134 4.56 2.74 -15.29
CA HIS A 134 5.96 2.49 -14.89
C HIS A 134 6.27 1.01 -14.67
N THR A 135 5.27 0.18 -14.37
CA THR A 135 5.42 -1.25 -14.07
C THR A 135 5.03 -2.14 -15.26
N GLY A 136 4.32 -1.59 -16.25
CA GLY A 136 3.79 -2.31 -17.40
C GLY A 136 2.53 -3.14 -17.11
N THR A 137 2.09 -3.22 -15.84
CA THR A 137 0.90 -3.96 -15.44
C THR A 137 0.09 -3.13 -14.45
N ARG A 138 -1.21 -2.99 -14.69
CA ARG A 138 -2.12 -2.33 -13.76
C ARG A 138 -2.16 -3.08 -12.41
N PRO A 139 -1.93 -2.41 -11.27
CA PRO A 139 -2.09 -3.03 -9.97
C PRO A 139 -3.48 -3.63 -9.80
N GLN A 140 -3.55 -4.88 -9.33
CA GLN A 140 -4.82 -5.56 -9.03
C GLN A 140 -5.19 -5.48 -7.54
N GLY A 141 -4.27 -4.95 -6.72
CA GLY A 141 -4.43 -4.77 -5.29
C GLY A 141 -4.45 -3.31 -4.89
N TRP A 142 -5.15 -3.01 -3.80
CA TRP A 142 -5.19 -1.70 -3.17
C TRP A 142 -5.04 -1.80 -1.65
N LEU A 143 -4.32 -0.86 -1.06
CA LEU A 143 -4.35 -0.60 0.39
C LEU A 143 -4.48 0.91 0.55
N SER A 144 -5.43 1.42 1.32
CA SER A 144 -5.57 2.86 1.49
C SER A 144 -4.50 3.39 2.45
N PRO A 145 -3.84 4.53 2.14
CA PRO A 145 -2.98 5.21 3.11
C PRO A 145 -3.69 5.40 4.45
N VAL A 146 -3.03 4.98 5.53
CA VAL A 146 -3.54 5.05 6.91
C VAL A 146 -4.90 4.35 7.09
N LEU A 147 -5.27 3.43 6.18
CA LEU A 147 -6.59 2.78 6.14
C LEU A 147 -7.75 3.79 6.14
N ALA A 148 -7.53 4.98 5.57
CA ALA A 148 -8.50 6.07 5.54
C ALA A 148 -9.46 5.94 4.34
N TRP A 149 -10.06 4.76 4.18
CA TRP A 149 -11.06 4.46 3.15
C TRP A 149 -12.44 5.03 3.50
N THR A 150 -13.33 5.11 2.50
CA THR A 150 -14.70 5.63 2.61
C THR A 150 -15.73 4.58 2.19
N GLY A 151 -17.02 4.86 2.39
CA GLY A 151 -18.09 3.99 1.91
C GLY A 151 -18.12 3.79 0.38
N HIS A 152 -17.39 4.62 -0.38
CA HIS A 152 -17.35 4.57 -1.84
C HIS A 152 -16.12 3.83 -2.38
N THR A 153 -15.05 3.70 -1.59
CA THR A 153 -13.75 3.18 -2.03
C THR A 153 -13.89 1.83 -2.73
N ALA A 154 -14.61 0.88 -2.13
CA ALA A 154 -14.77 -0.46 -2.70
C ALA A 154 -15.46 -0.45 -4.08
N ASP A 155 -16.46 0.42 -4.28
CA ASP A 155 -17.13 0.58 -5.58
C ASP A 155 -16.13 1.10 -6.62
N PHE A 156 -15.41 2.19 -6.32
CA PHE A 156 -14.43 2.78 -7.22
C PHE A 156 -13.28 1.82 -7.57
N LEU A 157 -12.78 1.06 -6.59
CA LEU A 157 -11.77 0.03 -6.84
C LEU A 157 -12.27 -1.02 -7.83
N THR A 158 -13.52 -1.49 -7.68
CA THR A 158 -14.08 -2.47 -8.62
C THR A 158 -14.34 -1.90 -10.01
N GLU A 159 -14.74 -0.62 -10.13
CA GLU A 159 -14.85 0.07 -11.42
C GLU A 159 -13.50 0.14 -12.15
N GLU A 160 -12.42 0.33 -11.39
CA GLU A 160 -11.03 0.35 -11.88
C GLU A 160 -10.40 -1.04 -12.03
N LYS A 161 -11.20 -2.11 -11.90
CA LYS A 161 -10.82 -3.52 -12.05
C LYS A 161 -9.81 -4.03 -11.01
N VAL A 162 -9.71 -3.37 -9.86
CA VAL A 162 -9.00 -3.89 -8.69
C VAL A 162 -9.77 -5.09 -8.15
N VAL A 163 -9.07 -6.18 -7.83
CA VAL A 163 -9.69 -7.46 -7.44
C VAL A 163 -9.57 -7.75 -5.95
N TRP A 164 -8.64 -7.08 -5.27
CA TRP A 164 -8.49 -7.20 -3.82
C TRP A 164 -8.12 -5.88 -3.14
N GLN A 165 -8.52 -5.73 -1.88
CA GLN A 165 -8.09 -4.63 -1.02
C GLN A 165 -7.59 -5.14 0.33
N GLY A 166 -6.64 -4.41 0.91
CA GLY A 166 -6.10 -4.64 2.25
C GLY A 166 -6.78 -3.85 3.37
N ASP A 167 -7.83 -3.06 3.05
CA ASP A 167 -8.55 -2.19 4.00
C ASP A 167 -9.47 -2.96 4.97
N ALA A 168 -8.99 -4.09 5.51
CA ALA A 168 -9.80 -5.08 6.21
C ALA A 168 -9.15 -5.56 7.52
N ASN A 169 -8.95 -4.65 8.48
CA ASN A 169 -8.38 -4.96 9.80
C ASN A 169 -9.35 -5.66 10.78
N TYR A 170 -10.53 -6.08 10.30
CA TYR A 170 -11.61 -6.66 11.13
C TYR A 170 -11.88 -8.15 10.83
N ILE A 171 -10.99 -8.80 10.06
CA ILE A 171 -11.08 -10.22 9.69
C ILE A 171 -9.71 -10.88 9.78
N ASP A 172 -9.66 -12.19 9.98
CA ASP A 172 -8.42 -12.98 9.97
C ASP A 172 -8.23 -13.80 8.68
N LEU A 173 -9.30 -13.98 7.91
CA LEU A 173 -9.33 -14.81 6.69
C LEU A 173 -9.84 -13.99 5.51
N PRO A 174 -9.30 -14.19 4.29
CA PRO A 174 -9.78 -13.48 3.12
C PRO A 174 -11.26 -13.72 2.88
N ARG A 175 -11.97 -12.69 2.45
CA ARG A 175 -13.41 -12.74 2.20
C ARG A 175 -13.76 -12.13 0.87
N ARG A 176 -14.59 -12.82 0.09
CA ARG A 176 -15.25 -12.24 -1.08
C ARG A 176 -16.43 -11.39 -0.61
N VAL A 177 -16.42 -10.12 -0.98
CA VAL A 177 -17.48 -9.17 -0.66
C VAL A 177 -18.16 -8.77 -1.97
N ALA A 178 -19.48 -8.90 -2.00
CA ALA A 178 -20.28 -8.41 -3.11
C ALA A 178 -20.40 -6.88 -2.99
N ILE A 179 -20.06 -6.19 -4.06
CA ILE A 179 -20.01 -4.73 -4.18
C ILE A 179 -20.91 -4.32 -5.36
N ARG A 180 -21.32 -3.05 -5.47
CA ARG A 180 -22.31 -2.64 -6.48
C ARG A 180 -21.89 -3.00 -7.90
N HIS A 181 -20.59 -2.90 -8.18
CA HIS A 181 -20.01 -3.12 -9.51
C HIS A 181 -19.25 -4.45 -9.64
N GLY A 182 -19.39 -5.39 -8.70
CA GLY A 182 -18.80 -6.71 -8.84
C GLY A 182 -18.49 -7.41 -7.51
N THR A 183 -17.31 -8.01 -7.43
CA THR A 183 -16.83 -8.69 -6.22
C THR A 183 -15.41 -8.23 -5.95
N LEU A 184 -15.16 -7.84 -4.70
CA LEU A 184 -13.84 -7.46 -4.21
C LEU A 184 -13.41 -8.45 -3.13
N VAL A 185 -12.15 -8.90 -3.17
CA VAL A 185 -11.59 -9.74 -2.12
C VAL A 185 -10.98 -8.85 -1.05
N HIS A 186 -11.47 -8.96 0.18
CA HIS A 186 -10.84 -8.33 1.33
C HIS A 186 -9.75 -9.28 1.83
N ILE A 187 -8.50 -8.82 1.82
CA ILE A 187 -7.36 -9.52 2.41
C ILE A 187 -7.06 -8.83 3.75
N PRO A 188 -6.93 -9.59 4.85
CA PRO A 188 -6.67 -9.00 6.16
C PRO A 188 -5.32 -8.27 6.20
N HIS A 189 -5.32 -7.11 6.85
CA HIS A 189 -4.14 -6.38 7.29
C HIS A 189 -4.17 -6.25 8.82
N SER A 190 -3.02 -6.09 9.46
CA SER A 190 -2.90 -6.07 10.92
C SER A 190 -1.84 -5.08 11.38
N ASP A 191 -2.28 -4.11 12.18
CA ASP A 191 -1.42 -3.12 12.81
C ASP A 191 -0.48 -3.75 13.85
N TYR A 192 -0.81 -4.93 14.38
CA TYR A 192 0.00 -5.63 15.40
C TYR A 192 1.23 -6.34 14.83
N THR A 193 1.25 -6.57 13.52
CA THR A 193 2.36 -7.21 12.81
C THR A 193 3.08 -6.24 11.88
N ASP A 194 2.80 -4.95 12.04
CA ASP A 194 3.42 -3.85 11.31
C ASP A 194 4.70 -3.39 12.04
N GLU A 195 5.75 -2.98 11.31
CA GLU A 195 6.97 -2.50 11.93
C GLU A 195 6.78 -1.21 12.74
N ILE A 196 5.76 -0.41 12.43
CA ILE A 196 5.42 0.80 13.20
C ILE A 196 5.07 0.43 14.65
N ALA A 197 4.47 -0.75 14.90
CA ALA A 197 4.20 -1.23 16.25
C ALA A 197 5.48 -1.48 17.07
N LEU A 198 6.65 -1.63 16.43
CA LEU A 198 7.94 -1.78 17.13
C LEU A 198 8.53 -0.43 17.61
N THR A 199 7.92 0.69 17.21
CA THR A 199 8.41 2.04 17.52
C THR A 199 7.74 2.69 18.74
N HIS A 200 6.73 2.01 19.32
CA HIS A 200 5.96 2.43 20.49
C HIS A 200 6.23 1.53 21.70
#